data_AF-A0A2G5F453-F1
#
_entry.id   AF-A0A2G5F453-F1
#
_cell.length_a   1.000
_cell.length_b   1.000
_cell.length_c   1.000
_cell.angle_alpha   90.00
_cell.angle_beta   90.00
_cell.angle_gamma   90.00
#
_symmetry.space_group_name_H-M   'P 1'
#
loop_
_entity.id
_entity.type
_entity.pdbx_description
1 polymer ?
#
loop_
_entity_poly.entity_id
_entity_poly.type
_entity_poly.pdbx_seq_one_letter_code
_entity_poly.pdbx_strand_id
1 'polypeptide(L)'
;MNSSSSSSCTSNFIDIVEIYRRYCDIRSRKDDQNPKEALTQLLKLVELRGQACLRYNDLSKLMSYLDLVDSARFACFYDFVFFMCRENGQKNITLEKAIEAWKLVLKGRFRLLNEWCNFVEKHQRHNVSEDTWQQVLAFSRCVHEDLEGYDPKGAWPVLIDDFVDHMHRCESVKCFSFFFPPDQTAESPYPIVVARAFIIVAVAMKILKLKNVDRTMVSLG
;
A
#
# COMPACT_ATOMS: atom_id res chain seq x y z
N MET A 1 0.65 -39.07 -28.62
CA MET A 1 0.64 -38.63 -27.20
C MET A 1 0.90 -37.13 -27.16
N ASN A 2 0.17 -36.41 -26.30
CA ASN A 2 0.24 -34.98 -25.96
C ASN A 2 -0.84 -34.07 -26.58
N SER A 3 -2.02 -34.08 -25.94
CA SER A 3 -3.06 -33.02 -26.08
C SER A 3 -3.71 -32.63 -24.75
N SER A 4 -3.08 -32.88 -23.59
CA SER A 4 -3.74 -32.75 -22.27
C SER A 4 -3.31 -31.55 -21.40
N SER A 5 -2.44 -30.67 -21.89
CA SER A 5 -1.88 -29.59 -21.05
C SER A 5 -2.59 -28.22 -21.21
N SER A 6 -3.48 -28.07 -22.18
CA SER A 6 -4.16 -26.80 -22.49
C SER A 6 -5.54 -26.63 -21.82
N SER A 7 -6.18 -27.71 -21.37
CA SER A 7 -7.52 -27.67 -20.76
C SER A 7 -7.55 -27.27 -19.27
N SER A 8 -6.48 -27.52 -18.52
CA SER A 8 -6.42 -27.21 -17.08
C SER A 8 -6.28 -25.71 -16.79
N CYS A 9 -5.57 -24.96 -17.65
CA CYS A 9 -5.30 -23.54 -17.42
C CYS A 9 -6.54 -22.65 -17.66
N THR A 10 -7.38 -22.98 -18.64
CA THR A 10 -8.64 -22.26 -18.91
C THR A 10 -9.69 -22.54 -17.84
N SER A 11 -9.77 -23.79 -17.35
CA SER A 11 -10.68 -24.16 -16.26
C SER A 11 -10.40 -23.35 -14.99
N ASN A 12 -9.12 -23.22 -14.61
CA ASN A 12 -8.73 -22.49 -13.41
C ASN A 12 -9.07 -21.00 -13.47
N PHE A 13 -8.95 -20.37 -14.64
CA PHE A 13 -9.27 -18.95 -14.79
C PHE A 13 -10.78 -18.69 -14.70
N ILE A 14 -11.60 -19.54 -15.32
CA ILE A 14 -13.06 -19.46 -15.23
C ILE A 14 -13.52 -19.65 -13.78
N ASP A 15 -12.90 -20.58 -13.06
CA ASP A 15 -13.17 -20.78 -11.63
C ASP A 15 -12.85 -19.53 -10.80
N ILE A 16 -11.73 -18.85 -11.07
CA ILE A 16 -11.33 -17.63 -10.36
C ILE A 16 -12.29 -16.47 -10.64
N VAL A 17 -12.74 -16.31 -11.89
CA VAL A 17 -13.75 -15.31 -12.25
C VAL A 17 -15.07 -15.58 -11.53
N GLU A 18 -15.49 -16.84 -11.45
CA GLU A 18 -16.72 -17.23 -10.74
C GLU A 18 -16.61 -17.00 -9.23
N ILE A 19 -15.46 -17.31 -8.62
CA ILE A 19 -15.18 -17.02 -7.21
C ILE A 19 -15.25 -15.51 -6.96
N TYR A 20 -14.66 -14.69 -7.84
CA TYR A 20 -14.72 -13.23 -7.75
C TYR A 20 -16.16 -12.69 -7.82
N ARG A 21 -16.97 -13.17 -8.77
CA ARG A 21 -18.39 -12.76 -8.87
C ARG A 21 -19.14 -13.08 -7.59
N ARG A 22 -19.01 -14.31 -7.08
CA ARG A 22 -19.65 -14.72 -5.82
C ARG A 22 -19.17 -13.87 -4.63
N TYR A 23 -17.90 -13.52 -4.59
CA TYR A 23 -17.36 -12.64 -3.56
C TYR A 23 -18.02 -11.26 -3.59
N CYS A 24 -18.07 -10.60 -4.76
CA CYS A 24 -18.72 -9.29 -4.87
C CYS A 24 -20.23 -9.38 -4.61
N ASP A 25 -20.90 -10.45 -5.01
CA ASP A 25 -22.31 -10.69 -4.67
C ASP A 25 -22.52 -10.77 -3.16
N ILE A 26 -21.67 -11.51 -2.43
CA ILE A 26 -21.74 -11.61 -0.97
C ILE A 26 -21.50 -10.25 -0.30
N ARG A 27 -20.55 -9.47 -0.80
CA ARG A 27 -20.23 -8.12 -0.29
C ARG A 27 -21.33 -7.09 -0.56
N SER A 28 -22.11 -7.26 -1.63
CA SER A 28 -23.17 -6.33 -2.04
C SER A 28 -24.53 -6.60 -1.36
N ARG A 29 -24.73 -7.79 -0.78
CA ARG A 29 -25.96 -8.15 -0.08
C ARG A 29 -26.20 -7.21 1.12
N LYS A 30 -27.43 -6.67 1.20
CA LYS A 30 -27.88 -5.79 2.30
C LYS A 30 -28.72 -6.51 3.36
N ASP A 31 -29.04 -7.79 3.17
CA ASP A 31 -29.90 -8.58 4.07
C ASP A 31 -29.15 -9.15 5.28
N ASP A 32 -29.90 -9.48 6.35
CA ASP A 32 -29.46 -10.07 7.65
C ASP A 32 -28.69 -11.41 7.55
N GLN A 33 -28.39 -11.89 6.35
CA GLN A 33 -27.57 -13.06 6.14
C GLN A 33 -26.12 -12.76 6.50
N ASN A 34 -25.57 -13.43 7.52
CA ASN A 34 -24.22 -13.21 8.02
C ASN A 34 -23.16 -13.32 6.89
N PRO A 35 -22.63 -12.21 6.36
CA PRO A 35 -21.75 -12.25 5.19
C PRO A 35 -20.43 -12.95 5.52
N LYS A 36 -20.04 -12.97 6.79
CA LYS A 36 -18.86 -13.68 7.27
C LYS A 36 -18.99 -15.19 7.09
N GLU A 37 -20.18 -15.74 7.29
CA GLU A 37 -20.43 -17.17 7.12
C GLU A 37 -20.37 -17.56 5.64
N ALA A 38 -21.00 -16.77 4.76
CA ALA A 38 -20.94 -16.99 3.32
C ALA A 38 -19.51 -16.88 2.77
N LEU A 39 -18.72 -15.90 3.23
CA LEU A 39 -17.29 -15.79 2.88
C LEU A 39 -16.48 -16.99 3.39
N THR A 40 -16.79 -17.50 4.58
CA THR A 40 -16.13 -18.70 5.13
C THR A 40 -16.43 -19.93 4.27
N GLN A 41 -17.69 -20.09 3.82
CA GLN A 41 -18.07 -21.17 2.90
C GLN A 41 -17.37 -21.02 1.53
N LEU A 42 -17.27 -19.79 1.02
CA LEU A 42 -16.55 -19.52 -0.23
C LEU A 42 -15.06 -19.89 -0.13
N LEU A 43 -14.40 -19.50 0.97
CA LEU A 43 -13.00 -19.84 1.21
C LEU A 43 -12.80 -21.37 1.24
N LYS A 44 -13.68 -22.10 1.92
CA LYS A 44 -13.65 -23.57 1.97
C LYS A 44 -13.81 -24.21 0.58
N LEU A 45 -14.64 -23.62 -0.30
CA LEU A 45 -14.79 -24.10 -1.69
C LEU A 45 -13.52 -23.85 -2.52
N VAL A 46 -12.86 -22.72 -2.34
CA VAL A 46 -11.59 -22.39 -2.99
C VAL A 46 -10.50 -23.39 -2.59
N GLU A 47 -10.42 -23.73 -1.30
CA GLU A 47 -9.47 -24.71 -0.77
C GLU A 47 -9.71 -26.12 -1.33
N LEU A 48 -10.97 -26.58 -1.36
CA LEU A 48 -11.31 -27.90 -1.93
C LEU A 48 -10.94 -28.03 -3.41
N ARG A 49 -10.86 -26.91 -4.14
CA ARG A 49 -10.42 -26.87 -5.53
C ARG A 49 -8.91 -26.74 -5.69
N GLY A 50 -8.15 -26.70 -4.59
CA GLY A 50 -6.69 -26.55 -4.63
C GLY A 50 -6.22 -25.17 -5.09
N GLN A 51 -7.10 -24.16 -5.06
CA GLN A 51 -6.78 -22.78 -5.48
C GLN A 51 -6.31 -21.95 -4.27
N ALA A 52 -5.26 -22.40 -3.59
CA ALA A 52 -4.68 -21.67 -2.45
C ALA A 52 -3.81 -20.52 -2.96
N CYS A 53 -4.20 -19.28 -2.64
CA CYS A 53 -3.61 -18.02 -3.13
C CYS A 53 -3.64 -17.86 -4.65
N LEU A 54 -4.13 -16.72 -5.13
CA LEU A 54 -4.09 -16.46 -6.57
C LEU A 54 -2.64 -16.22 -6.99
N ARG A 55 -2.16 -16.96 -7.99
CA ARG A 55 -0.85 -16.68 -8.56
C ARG A 55 -0.89 -15.33 -9.27
N TYR A 56 0.26 -14.64 -9.30
CA TYR A 56 0.42 -13.35 -9.99
C TYR A 56 -0.21 -13.33 -11.39
N ASN A 57 0.01 -14.39 -12.19
CA ASN A 57 -0.53 -14.48 -13.55
C ASN A 57 -2.07 -14.53 -13.58
N ASP A 58 -2.68 -15.17 -12.60
CA ASP A 58 -4.12 -15.33 -12.55
C ASP A 58 -4.80 -14.01 -12.12
N LEU A 59 -4.20 -13.27 -11.18
CA LEU A 59 -4.62 -11.92 -10.80
C LEU A 59 -4.45 -10.91 -11.95
N SER A 60 -3.32 -10.94 -12.66
CA SER A 60 -3.07 -10.04 -13.79
C SER A 60 -4.09 -10.25 -14.93
N LYS A 61 -4.41 -11.51 -15.24
CA LYS A 61 -5.47 -11.87 -16.19
C LYS A 61 -6.84 -11.39 -15.72
N LEU A 62 -7.15 -11.55 -14.43
CA LEU A 62 -8.43 -11.13 -13.85
C LEU A 62 -8.57 -9.59 -13.90
N MET A 63 -7.51 -8.85 -13.56
CA MET A 63 -7.49 -7.38 -13.69
C MET A 63 -7.76 -6.91 -15.12
N SER A 64 -7.18 -7.61 -16.10
CA SER A 64 -7.36 -7.29 -17.52
C SER A 64 -8.77 -7.64 -18.02
N TYR A 65 -9.35 -8.74 -17.53
CA TYR A 65 -10.69 -9.21 -17.89
C TYR A 65 -11.81 -8.34 -17.31
N LEU A 66 -11.65 -7.83 -16.08
CA LEU A 66 -12.69 -7.11 -15.36
C LEU A 66 -12.82 -5.62 -15.73
N ASP A 67 -11.88 -5.09 -16.52
CA ASP A 67 -11.82 -3.68 -16.92
C ASP A 67 -12.04 -2.71 -15.72
N LEU A 68 -11.08 -2.73 -14.78
CA LEU A 68 -11.16 -2.04 -13.49
C LEU A 68 -10.90 -0.52 -13.59
N VAL A 69 -11.61 0.15 -14.50
CA VAL A 69 -11.60 1.62 -14.66
C VAL A 69 -12.39 2.29 -13.55
N ASP A 70 -13.49 1.66 -13.11
CA ASP A 70 -14.34 2.18 -12.06
C ASP A 70 -13.70 2.02 -10.66
N SER A 71 -13.78 3.08 -9.85
CA SER A 71 -13.19 3.14 -8.51
C SER A 71 -13.82 2.14 -7.54
N ALA A 72 -15.14 1.90 -7.64
CA ALA A 72 -15.85 0.97 -6.77
C ALA A 72 -15.57 -0.49 -7.17
N ARG A 73 -15.53 -0.80 -8.47
CA ARG A 73 -15.10 -2.13 -8.96
C ARG A 73 -13.67 -2.46 -8.57
N PHE A 74 -12.77 -1.49 -8.69
CA PHE A 74 -11.38 -1.66 -8.26
C PHE A 74 -11.29 -1.90 -6.75
N ALA A 75 -12.11 -1.20 -5.93
CA ALA A 75 -12.16 -1.44 -4.49
C ALA A 75 -12.66 -2.86 -4.16
N CYS A 76 -13.74 -3.35 -4.81
CA CYS A 76 -14.19 -4.75 -4.61
C CYS A 76 -13.08 -5.75 -5.01
N PHE A 77 -12.39 -5.49 -6.11
CA PHE A 77 -11.27 -6.31 -6.55
C PHE A 77 -10.09 -6.29 -5.56
N TYR A 78 -9.74 -5.12 -5.05
CA TYR A 78 -8.66 -4.94 -4.09
C TYR A 78 -8.96 -5.69 -2.77
N ASP A 79 -10.19 -5.63 -2.27
CA ASP A 79 -10.63 -6.39 -1.09
C ASP A 79 -10.67 -7.91 -1.38
N PHE A 80 -11.03 -8.29 -2.60
CA PHE A 80 -10.99 -9.68 -3.05
C PHE A 80 -9.57 -10.25 -3.04
N VAL A 81 -8.56 -9.49 -3.48
CA VAL A 81 -7.15 -9.93 -3.43
C VAL A 81 -6.74 -10.21 -1.99
N PHE A 82 -7.07 -9.33 -1.04
CA PHE A 82 -6.83 -9.59 0.38
C PHE A 82 -7.52 -10.88 0.85
N PHE A 83 -8.80 -11.07 0.49
CA PHE A 83 -9.55 -12.28 0.83
C PHE A 83 -8.86 -13.56 0.34
N MET A 84 -8.31 -13.53 -0.87
CA MET A 84 -7.62 -14.69 -1.47
C MET A 84 -6.21 -14.92 -0.92
N CYS A 85 -5.55 -13.89 -0.38
CA CYS A 85 -4.22 -14.00 0.24
C CYS A 85 -4.27 -14.53 1.69
N ARG A 86 -5.43 -14.51 2.34
CA ARG A 86 -5.60 -15.00 3.72
C ARG A 86 -5.42 -16.50 3.82
N GLU A 87 -4.77 -16.91 4.90
CA GLU A 87 -4.68 -18.31 5.30
C GLU A 87 -5.85 -18.69 6.20
N ASN A 88 -6.22 -19.96 6.18
CA ASN A 88 -7.42 -20.48 6.82
C ASN A 88 -7.54 -20.02 8.30
N GLY A 89 -8.68 -19.43 8.65
CA GLY A 89 -8.97 -18.93 10.00
C GLY A 89 -8.24 -17.65 10.41
N GLN A 90 -7.26 -17.16 9.65
CA GLN A 90 -6.57 -15.91 9.98
C GLN A 90 -7.36 -14.69 9.47
N LYS A 91 -7.41 -13.65 10.31
CA LYS A 91 -8.01 -12.35 9.95
C LYS A 91 -7.05 -11.44 9.17
N ASN A 92 -5.77 -11.76 9.20
CA ASN A 92 -4.68 -10.95 8.67
C ASN A 92 -3.90 -11.76 7.64
N ILE A 93 -3.20 -11.07 6.74
CA ILE A 93 -2.26 -11.69 5.79
C ILE A 93 -0.82 -11.47 6.25
N THR A 94 0.08 -12.38 5.88
CA THR A 94 1.50 -12.20 6.16
C THR A 94 2.05 -10.99 5.40
N LEU A 95 3.09 -10.39 5.94
CA LEU A 95 3.71 -9.20 5.37
C LEU A 95 4.20 -9.44 3.93
N GLU A 96 4.85 -10.57 3.71
CA GLU A 96 5.38 -10.99 2.41
C GLU A 96 4.27 -11.04 1.35
N LYS A 97 3.14 -11.67 1.67
CA LYS A 97 1.97 -11.74 0.79
C LYS A 97 1.37 -10.36 0.53
N ALA A 98 1.29 -9.51 1.57
CA ALA A 98 0.80 -8.15 1.42
C ALA A 98 1.65 -7.34 0.44
N ILE A 99 2.99 -7.41 0.59
CA ILE A 99 3.94 -6.71 -0.27
C ILE A 99 3.82 -7.18 -1.72
N GLU A 100 3.79 -8.50 -1.96
CA GLU A 100 3.62 -9.03 -3.31
C GLU A 100 2.29 -8.61 -3.95
N ALA A 101 1.20 -8.67 -3.17
CA ALA A 101 -0.11 -8.28 -3.62
C ALA A 101 -0.16 -6.78 -3.96
N TRP A 102 0.36 -5.90 -3.10
CA TRP A 102 0.44 -4.46 -3.36
C TRP A 102 1.26 -4.15 -4.62
N LYS A 103 2.45 -4.76 -4.77
CA LYS A 103 3.31 -4.59 -5.95
C LYS A 103 2.58 -4.92 -7.25
N LEU A 104 1.63 -5.84 -7.21
CA LEU A 104 0.81 -6.21 -8.36
C LEU A 104 -0.39 -5.27 -8.56
N VAL A 105 -1.26 -5.14 -7.55
CA VAL A 105 -2.58 -4.49 -7.73
C VAL A 105 -2.49 -2.97 -7.77
N LEU A 106 -1.53 -2.37 -7.05
CA LEU A 106 -1.34 -0.93 -6.99
C LEU A 106 -0.34 -0.42 -8.03
N LYS A 107 0.22 -1.30 -8.87
CA LYS A 107 1.16 -0.90 -9.92
C LYS A 107 0.53 0.14 -10.85
N GLY A 108 1.18 1.29 -10.97
CA GLY A 108 0.69 2.42 -11.78
C GLY A 108 -0.50 3.17 -11.20
N ARG A 109 -0.99 2.78 -10.01
CA ARG A 109 -2.10 3.46 -9.29
C ARG A 109 -1.64 4.12 -7.99
N PHE A 110 -0.56 3.64 -7.41
CA PHE A 110 0.06 4.24 -6.24
C PHE A 110 1.46 4.73 -6.61
N ARG A 111 1.67 6.05 -6.56
CA ARG A 111 2.93 6.67 -7.01
C ARG A 111 4.11 6.35 -6.09
N LEU A 112 3.84 6.23 -4.79
CA LEU A 112 4.82 5.89 -3.75
C LEU A 112 4.91 4.38 -3.48
N LEU A 113 4.49 3.54 -4.43
CA LEU A 113 4.42 2.09 -4.22
C LEU A 113 5.77 1.45 -3.87
N ASN A 114 6.84 1.88 -4.53
CA ASN A 114 8.16 1.29 -4.30
C ASN A 114 8.69 1.67 -2.91
N GLU A 115 8.55 2.94 -2.55
CA GLU A 115 8.90 3.51 -1.26
C GLU A 115 8.10 2.84 -0.14
N TRP A 116 6.79 2.72 -0.33
CA TRP A 116 5.89 2.02 0.57
C TRP A 116 6.33 0.57 0.81
N CYS A 117 6.48 -0.21 -0.26
CA CYS A 117 6.87 -1.61 -0.14
C CYS A 117 8.24 -1.76 0.54
N ASN A 118 9.22 -0.92 0.20
CA ASN A 118 10.55 -0.93 0.81
C ASN A 118 10.50 -0.53 2.30
N PHE A 119 9.65 0.44 2.65
CA PHE A 119 9.46 0.87 4.03
C PHE A 119 8.85 -0.26 4.85
N VAL A 120 7.74 -0.84 4.37
CA VAL A 120 7.02 -1.92 5.03
C VAL A 120 7.93 -3.13 5.23
N GLU A 121 8.68 -3.55 4.21
CA GLU A 121 9.61 -4.68 4.29
C GLU A 121 10.67 -4.51 5.39
N LYS A 122 11.13 -3.28 5.63
CA LYS A 122 12.20 -2.98 6.60
C LYS A 122 11.70 -2.72 8.02
N HIS A 123 10.55 -2.08 8.15
CA HIS A 123 10.09 -1.51 9.43
C HIS A 123 8.90 -2.26 10.02
N GLN A 124 8.06 -2.88 9.19
CA GLN A 124 6.89 -3.61 9.68
C GLN A 124 7.25 -5.04 10.04
N ARG A 125 6.82 -5.50 11.21
CA ARG A 125 7.04 -6.87 11.70
C ARG A 125 5.74 -7.66 11.90
N HIS A 126 4.60 -7.00 11.77
CA HIS A 126 3.29 -7.57 12.04
C HIS A 126 2.51 -7.84 10.76
N ASN A 127 1.63 -8.84 10.83
CA ASN A 127 0.68 -9.17 9.77
C ASN A 127 -0.26 -7.99 9.47
N VAL A 128 -0.71 -7.92 8.22
CA VAL A 128 -1.57 -6.82 7.73
C VAL A 128 -3.03 -7.20 7.92
N SER A 129 -3.79 -6.35 8.61
CA SER A 129 -5.23 -6.51 8.80
C SER A 129 -6.02 -6.02 7.59
N GLU A 130 -7.29 -6.42 7.50
CA GLU A 130 -8.20 -5.96 6.45
C GLU A 130 -8.37 -4.44 6.46
N ASP A 131 -8.47 -3.86 7.67
CA ASP A 131 -8.59 -2.42 7.86
C ASP A 131 -7.35 -1.68 7.34
N THR A 132 -6.14 -2.09 7.75
CA THR A 132 -4.89 -1.49 7.25
C THR A 132 -4.80 -1.62 5.73
N TRP A 133 -5.16 -2.77 5.18
CA TRP A 133 -5.18 -2.99 3.73
C TRP A 133 -6.08 -1.98 3.01
N GLN A 134 -7.32 -1.79 3.49
CA GLN A 134 -8.28 -0.84 2.92
C GLN A 134 -7.82 0.62 3.07
N GLN A 135 -7.24 0.97 4.21
CA GLN A 135 -6.69 2.31 4.45
C GLN A 135 -5.54 2.64 3.51
N VAL A 136 -4.69 1.67 3.15
CA VAL A 136 -3.63 1.88 2.14
C VAL A 136 -4.20 2.22 0.76
N LEU A 137 -5.33 1.62 0.37
CA LEU A 137 -5.99 2.00 -0.88
C LEU A 137 -6.52 3.44 -0.81
N ALA A 138 -7.16 3.83 0.30
CA ALA A 138 -7.62 5.20 0.48
C ALA A 138 -6.45 6.20 0.44
N PHE A 139 -5.37 5.91 1.16
CA PHE A 139 -4.14 6.70 1.14
C PHE A 139 -3.57 6.85 -0.28
N SER A 140 -3.48 5.76 -1.03
CA SER A 140 -2.96 5.78 -2.42
C SER A 140 -3.77 6.65 -3.39
N ARG A 141 -5.04 6.91 -3.08
CA ARG A 141 -5.95 7.74 -3.90
C ARG A 141 -5.92 9.22 -3.48
N CYS A 142 -5.67 9.50 -2.20
CA CYS A 142 -5.73 10.84 -1.66
C CYS A 142 -4.37 11.57 -1.71
N VAL A 143 -3.26 10.83 -1.79
CA VAL A 143 -1.93 11.38 -1.56
C VAL A 143 -1.09 11.43 -2.84
N HIS A 144 -0.43 12.57 -3.06
CA HIS A 144 0.49 12.81 -4.17
C HIS A 144 1.94 12.40 -3.83
N GLU A 145 2.88 12.56 -4.76
CA GLU A 145 4.29 12.13 -4.58
C GLU A 145 5.02 12.92 -3.50
N ASP A 146 4.60 14.17 -3.30
CA ASP A 146 5.06 15.10 -2.27
C ASP A 146 4.29 14.97 -0.94
N LEU A 147 3.47 13.92 -0.83
CA LEU A 147 2.58 13.68 0.31
C LEU A 147 1.48 14.75 0.48
N GLU A 148 1.28 15.61 -0.52
CA GLU A 148 0.16 16.55 -0.52
C GLU A 148 -1.16 15.75 -0.52
N GLY A 149 -2.05 16.09 0.41
CA GLY A 149 -3.33 15.40 0.64
C GLY A 149 -3.36 14.47 1.86
N TYR A 150 -2.23 14.22 2.52
CA TYR A 150 -2.22 13.54 3.82
C TYR A 150 -2.67 14.49 4.95
N ASP A 151 -3.63 14.04 5.76
CA ASP A 151 -4.06 14.73 6.99
C ASP A 151 -3.50 14.03 8.23
N PRO A 152 -2.56 14.66 8.97
CA PRO A 152 -1.99 14.11 10.20
C PRO A 152 -3.00 13.94 11.35
N LYS A 153 -4.17 14.58 11.25
CA LYS A 153 -5.27 14.41 12.22
C LYS A 153 -6.28 13.36 11.76
N GLY A 154 -6.08 12.76 10.59
CA GLY A 154 -6.89 11.68 10.06
C GLY A 154 -6.79 10.42 10.92
N ALA A 155 -7.79 9.55 10.82
CA ALA A 155 -7.80 8.25 11.51
C ALA A 155 -7.00 7.20 10.73
N TRP A 156 -5.77 7.52 10.34
CA TRP A 156 -4.91 6.60 9.59
C TRP A 156 -4.32 5.54 10.53
N PRO A 157 -4.04 4.32 10.03
CA PRO A 157 -3.25 3.35 10.76
C PRO A 157 -1.86 3.91 11.05
N VAL A 158 -1.31 3.61 12.23
CA VAL A 158 0.05 4.02 12.64
C VAL A 158 1.10 3.67 11.57
N LEU A 159 0.94 2.56 10.85
CA LEU A 159 1.84 2.18 9.77
C LEU A 159 1.91 3.22 8.62
N ILE A 160 0.79 3.88 8.31
CA ILE A 160 0.73 4.95 7.30
C ILE A 160 1.38 6.22 7.86
N ASP A 161 1.09 6.57 9.11
CA ASP A 161 1.70 7.74 9.77
C ASP A 161 3.23 7.60 9.83
N ASP A 162 3.73 6.43 10.26
CA ASP A 162 5.16 6.12 10.32
C ASP A 162 5.82 6.15 8.93
N PHE A 163 5.10 5.75 7.87
CA PHE A 163 5.58 5.84 6.50
C PHE A 163 5.75 7.29 6.05
N VAL A 164 4.75 8.15 6.32
CA VAL A 164 4.80 9.59 6.01
C VAL A 164 5.97 10.25 6.74
N ASP A 165 6.12 9.95 8.03
CA ASP A 165 7.24 10.42 8.84
C ASP A 165 8.60 9.97 8.28
N HIS A 166 8.71 8.72 7.82
CA HIS A 166 9.92 8.19 7.19
C HIS A 166 10.25 8.94 5.90
N MET A 167 9.26 9.20 5.05
CA MET A 167 9.44 9.91 3.79
C MET A 167 9.94 11.35 4.00
N HIS A 168 9.37 12.11 4.94
CA HIS A 168 9.84 13.46 5.27
C HIS A 168 11.27 13.49 5.82
N ARG A 169 11.66 12.48 6.60
CA ARG A 169 13.06 12.33 7.05
C ARG A 169 14.00 12.04 5.89
N CYS A 170 13.59 11.16 4.97
CA CYS A 170 14.40 10.82 3.80
C CYS A 170 14.53 11.97 2.80
N GLU A 171 13.49 12.79 2.60
CA GLU A 171 13.58 14.02 1.80
C GLU A 171 14.61 15.00 2.37
N SER A 172 14.63 15.14 3.70
CA SER A 172 15.62 15.97 4.39
C SER A 172 17.06 15.49 4.15
N VAL A 173 17.28 14.18 4.11
CA VAL A 173 18.60 13.57 3.84
C VAL A 173 18.97 13.64 2.36
N LYS A 174 18.03 13.44 1.44
CA LYS A 174 18.25 13.60 -0.02
C LYS A 174 18.63 15.04 -0.36
N CYS A 175 17.95 16.03 0.22
CA CYS A 175 18.27 17.44 0.04
C CYS A 175 19.66 17.77 0.61
N PHE A 176 20.03 17.18 1.76
CA PHE A 176 21.39 17.28 2.30
C PHE A 176 22.44 16.71 1.34
N SER A 177 22.21 15.52 0.76
CA SER A 177 23.14 14.92 -0.22
C SER A 177 23.19 15.65 -1.57
N PHE A 178 22.10 16.33 -1.97
CA PHE A 178 22.07 17.14 -3.19
C PHE A 178 22.82 18.46 -2.99
N PHE A 179 22.66 19.09 -1.82
CA PHE A 179 23.36 20.33 -1.49
C PHE A 179 24.82 20.09 -1.06
N PHE A 180 25.12 18.91 -0.53
CA PHE A 180 26.46 18.43 -0.21
C PHE A 180 26.69 17.06 -0.86
N PRO A 181 27.06 17.00 -2.15
CA PRO A 181 27.53 15.76 -2.74
C PRO A 181 28.76 15.27 -1.96
N PRO A 182 28.90 13.95 -1.73
CA PRO A 182 30.10 13.40 -1.12
C PRO A 182 31.28 13.73 -2.04
N ASP A 183 32.16 14.61 -1.57
CA ASP A 183 33.41 14.96 -2.23
C ASP A 183 34.23 13.67 -2.43
N GLN A 184 34.45 13.27 -3.69
CA GLN A 184 35.27 12.11 -4.03
C GLN A 184 36.77 12.41 -3.99
N THR A 185 37.19 13.60 -3.57
CA THR A 185 38.59 13.90 -3.35
C THR A 185 38.87 14.06 -1.85
N ALA A 186 39.60 13.08 -1.33
CA ALA A 186 40.24 13.17 -0.03
C ALA A 186 41.12 14.43 0.06
N GLU A 187 41.11 15.02 1.26
CA GLU A 187 41.90 16.16 1.75
C GLU A 187 41.35 17.58 1.49
N SER A 188 40.46 18.05 2.37
CA SER A 188 40.33 19.49 2.65
C SER A 188 39.86 19.75 4.10
N PRO A 189 40.55 20.58 4.89
CA PRO A 189 40.27 20.77 6.31
C PRO A 189 39.41 22.02 6.55
N TYR A 190 38.08 21.95 6.44
CA TYR A 190 37.23 23.10 6.83
C TYR A 190 36.01 22.72 7.70
N PRO A 191 36.19 22.53 9.02
CA PRO A 191 35.08 22.31 9.97
C PRO A 191 34.11 23.49 10.09
N ILE A 192 34.50 24.70 9.66
CA ILE A 192 33.71 25.93 9.80
C ILE A 192 32.54 25.99 8.79
N VAL A 193 32.70 25.42 7.59
CA VAL A 193 31.66 25.46 6.54
C VAL A 193 30.53 24.48 6.86
N VAL A 194 30.88 23.32 7.41
CA VAL A 194 29.92 22.32 7.90
C VAL A 194 29.12 22.88 9.09
N ALA A 195 29.79 23.50 10.07
CA ALA A 195 29.11 24.14 11.19
C ALA A 195 28.18 25.29 10.74
N ARG A 196 28.61 26.10 9.77
CA ARG A 196 27.76 27.15 9.18
C ARG A 196 26.55 26.59 8.45
N ALA A 197 26.68 25.48 7.73
CA ALA A 197 25.57 24.83 7.05
C ALA A 197 24.55 24.23 8.03
N PHE A 198 25.01 23.58 9.10
CA PHE A 198 24.12 23.11 10.18
C PHE A 198 23.37 24.26 10.85
N ILE A 199 24.04 25.40 11.09
CA ILE A 199 23.38 26.59 11.63
C ILE A 199 22.33 27.12 10.65
N ILE A 200 22.63 27.20 9.35
CA ILE A 200 21.68 27.70 8.34
C ILE A 200 20.46 26.78 8.24
N VAL A 201 20.63 25.46 8.21
CA VAL A 201 19.51 24.51 8.16
C VAL A 201 18.70 24.54 9.46
N ALA A 202 19.35 24.60 10.63
CA ALA A 202 18.68 24.74 11.91
C ALA A 202 17.91 26.06 12.02
N VAL A 203 18.46 27.16 11.50
CA VAL A 203 17.81 28.48 11.44
C VAL A 203 16.62 28.42 10.47
N ALA A 204 16.76 27.82 9.29
CA ALA A 204 15.68 27.67 8.33
C ALA A 204 14.51 26.83 8.90
N MET A 205 14.81 25.70 9.55
CA MET A 205 13.80 24.88 10.22
C MET A 205 13.13 25.60 11.39
N LYS A 206 13.88 26.41 12.15
CA LYS A 206 13.32 27.20 13.25
C LYS A 206 12.44 28.35 12.74
N ILE A 207 12.82 29.00 11.64
CA ILE A 207 11.99 30.01 10.96
C ILE A 207 10.72 29.38 10.39
N LEU A 208 10.81 28.17 9.82
CA LEU A 208 9.65 27.46 9.29
C LEU A 208 8.66 27.08 10.40
N LYS A 209 9.16 26.62 11.56
CA LYS A 209 8.35 26.36 12.76
C LYS A 209 7.68 27.63 13.30
N LEU A 210 8.38 28.76 13.32
CA LEU A 210 7.83 30.03 13.79
C LEU A 210 6.74 30.57 12.83
N LYS A 211 6.95 30.47 11.51
CA LYS A 211 5.93 30.82 10.52
C LYS A 211 4.67 29.95 10.59
N ASN A 212 4.81 28.69 11.01
CA ASN A 212 3.66 27.80 11.21
C ASN A 212 2.89 28.11 12.51
N VAL A 213 3.58 28.58 13.56
CA VAL A 213 2.98 29.01 14.83
C VAL A 213 2.21 30.32 14.69
N ASP A 214 2.73 31.30 13.94
CA ASP A 214 2.00 32.55 13.67
C ASP A 214 0.74 32.32 12.84
N ARG A 215 0.76 31.38 11.89
CA ARG A 215 -0.40 31.06 11.06
C ARG A 215 -1.55 30.43 11.87
N THR A 216 -1.27 29.77 12.99
CA THR A 216 -2.29 29.27 13.93
C THR A 216 -2.86 30.33 14.88
N MET A 217 -2.17 31.44 15.13
CA MET A 217 -2.70 32.52 15.99
C MET A 217 -3.57 33.55 15.24
N VAL A 218 -3.44 33.65 13.91
CA VAL A 218 -4.26 34.56 13.09
C VAL A 218 -5.65 33.96 12.74
N SER A 219 -5.91 32.69 13.06
CA SER A 219 -7.18 32.00 12.73
C SER A 219 -8.13 31.80 13.92
N LEU A 220 -7.84 32.37 15.10
CA LEU A 220 -8.69 32.32 16.31
C LEU A 220 -9.10 33.71 16.83
N GLY A 221 -8.97 34.75 16.00
CA GLY A 221 -9.45 36.11 16.27
C GLY A 221 -10.64 36.48 15.42
#